data_AF-A0A7K3IU63-F1
#
_entry.id   AF-A0A7K3IU63-F1
#
_cell.length_a   1.000
_cell.length_b   1.000
_cell.length_c   1.000
_cell.angle_alpha   90.00
_cell.angle_beta   90.00
_cell.angle_gamma   90.00
#
_symmetry.space_group_name_H-M   'P 1'
#
loop_
_entity.id
_entity.type
_entity.pdbx_description
1 polymer ?
#
loop_
_entity_poly.entity_id
_entity_poly.type
_entity_poly.pdbx_seq_one_letter_code
_entity_poly.pdbx_strand_id
1 'polypeptide(L)' 'MKTSKFNFFACLLLFVAGIIIHSSVNAQPSSLTKDEMLQYTALWKGERFPDGRPKVSDDIIQRMRYVSVTE' A
#
# COMPACT_ATOMS: atom_id res chain seq x y z
N MET A 1 12.67 3.13 46.35
CA MET A 1 13.43 2.46 45.25
C MET A 1 12.85 1.13 44.75
N LYS A 2 11.96 0.41 45.46
CA LYS A 2 11.38 -0.87 44.96
C LYS A 2 10.31 -0.71 43.87
N THR A 3 9.61 0.42 43.82
CA THR A 3 8.50 0.69 42.89
C THR A 3 8.96 0.97 41.45
N SER A 4 10.17 1.49 41.24
CA SER A 4 10.67 1.80 39.89
C SER A 4 10.96 0.56 39.06
N LYS A 5 11.39 -0.54 39.69
CA LYS A 5 11.61 -1.82 39.00
C LYS A 5 10.28 -2.44 38.53
N PHE A 6 9.24 -2.37 39.37
CA PHE A 6 7.90 -2.82 38.99
C PHE A 6 7.33 -2.01 37.83
N ASN A 7 7.45 -0.68 37.87
CA ASN A 7 7.04 0.19 36.78
C ASN A 7 7.85 -0.05 35.50
N PHE A 8 9.14 -0.34 35.61
CA PHE A 8 9.98 -0.70 34.47
C PHE A 8 9.54 -2.01 33.80
N PHE A 9 9.25 -3.05 34.59
CA PHE A 9 8.71 -4.31 34.07
C PHE A 9 7.33 -4.13 33.45
N ALA A 10 6.46 -3.29 34.05
CA ALA A 10 5.16 -2.97 33.49
C ALA A 10 5.30 -2.22 32.15
N CYS A 11 6.20 -1.24 32.05
CA CYS A 11 6.50 -0.54 30.80
C CYS A 11 7.08 -1.48 29.73
N LEU A 12 7.98 -2.40 30.11
CA LEU A 12 8.54 -3.39 29.19
C LEU A 12 7.45 -4.34 28.66
N LEU A 13 6.54 -4.78 29.53
CA LEU A 13 5.38 -5.59 29.15
C LEU A 13 4.46 -4.86 28.16
N LEU A 14 4.15 -3.59 28.44
CA LEU A 14 3.34 -2.75 27.55
C LEU A 14 4.02 -2.53 26.18
N PHE A 15 5.34 -2.36 26.17
CA PHE A 15 6.11 -2.20 24.94
C PHE A 15 6.11 -3.48 24.09
N VAL A 16 6.34 -4.64 24.71
CA VAL A 16 6.28 -5.95 24.03
C VAL A 16 4.87 -6.23 23.51
N ALA A 17 3.82 -5.92 24.28
CA ALA A 17 2.45 -6.04 23.84
C ALA A 17 2.16 -5.15 22.61
N GLY A 18 2.69 -3.92 22.59
CA GLY A 18 2.56 -3.00 21.45
C GLY A 18 3.21 -3.53 20.17
N ILE A 19 4.37 -4.18 20.26
CA ILE A 19 5.05 -4.80 19.10
C ILE A 19 4.21 -5.96 18.54
N ILE A 20 3.64 -6.81 19.41
CA ILE A 20 2.84 -7.97 18.98
C ILE A 20 1.58 -7.52 18.22
N ILE A 21 0.94 -6.42 18.65
CA ILE A 21 -0.27 -5.88 18.01
C ILE A 21 0.03 -5.30 16.61
N HIS A 22 1.26 -4.83 16.35
CA HIS A 22 1.62 -4.15 15.10
C HIS A 22 1.73 -5.08 13.88
N SER A 23 1.89 -6.39 14.11
CA SER A 23 2.11 -7.42 13.08
C SER A 23 0.96 -7.57 12.06
N SER A 24 -0.21 -6.98 12.35
CA SER A 24 -1.46 -7.22 11.62
C SER A 24 -1.87 -6.08 10.69
N VAL A 25 -1.08 -5.00 10.62
CA VAL A 25 -1.46 -3.80 9.86
C VAL A 25 -1.00 -3.94 8.40
N ASN A 26 -1.89 -4.44 7.54
CA ASN A 26 -1.75 -4.30 6.09
C ASN A 26 -2.21 -2.90 5.67
N ALA A 27 -1.33 -1.89 5.84
CA ALA A 27 -1.67 -0.49 5.54
C ALA A 27 -1.91 -0.23 4.05
N GLN A 28 -1.39 -1.09 3.16
CA GLN A 28 -1.58 -0.98 1.71
C GLN A 28 -1.77 -2.37 1.10
N PRO A 29 -2.79 -2.57 0.25
CA PRO A 29 -2.90 -3.80 -0.52
C PRO A 29 -1.72 -3.91 -1.49
N SER A 30 -1.00 -5.03 -1.45
CA SER A 30 0.14 -5.30 -2.35
C SER A 30 -0.28 -5.51 -3.80
N SER A 31 -1.53 -5.93 -4.02
CA SER A 31 -2.20 -5.94 -5.30
C SER A 31 -3.69 -5.76 -5.10
N LEU A 32 -4.33 -5.04 -6.02
CA LEU A 32 -5.78 -4.94 -6.09
C LEU A 32 -6.33 -6.16 -6.84
N THR A 33 -7.47 -6.67 -6.39
CA THR A 33 -8.27 -7.62 -7.18
C THR A 33 -8.84 -6.92 -8.42
N LYS A 34 -9.35 -7.70 -9.38
CA LYS A 34 -9.97 -7.15 -10.60
C LYS A 34 -11.15 -6.22 -10.27
N ASP A 35 -11.99 -6.59 -9.32
CA ASP A 35 -13.17 -5.81 -8.96
C ASP A 35 -12.78 -4.50 -8.26
N GLU A 36 -11.79 -4.55 -7.38
CA GLU A 36 -11.22 -3.34 -6.77
C GLU A 36 -10.58 -2.44 -7.84
N MET A 37 -9.80 -2.99 -8.78
CA MET A 37 -9.24 -2.22 -9.90
C MET A 37 -10.33 -1.50 -10.70
N LEU A 38 -11.43 -2.19 -11.01
CA LEU A 38 -12.56 -1.61 -11.74
C LEU A 38 -13.23 -0.50 -10.92
N GLN A 39 -13.41 -0.71 -9.62
CA GLN A 39 -13.99 0.28 -8.72
C GLN A 39 -13.12 1.54 -8.62
N TYR A 40 -11.82 1.38 -8.36
CA TYR A 40 -10.88 2.50 -8.26
C TYR A 40 -10.75 3.27 -9.57
N THR A 41 -10.94 2.61 -10.71
CA THR A 41 -10.81 3.21 -12.04
C THR A 41 -12.14 3.29 -12.79
N ALA A 42 -13.27 3.46 -12.09
CA ALA A 42 -14.62 3.42 -12.67
C ALA A 42 -14.88 4.48 -13.77
N LEU A 43 -14.13 5.59 -13.72
CA LEU A 43 -14.22 6.66 -14.71
C LEU A 43 -13.56 6.30 -16.05
N TRP A 44 -12.66 5.31 -16.08
CA TRP A 44 -11.98 4.91 -17.30
C TRP A 44 -12.91 4.16 -18.26
N LYS A 45 -13.00 4.67 -19.50
CA LYS A 45 -13.87 4.17 -20.58
C LYS A 45 -13.12 3.50 -21.74
N GLY A 46 -11.79 3.48 -21.71
CA GLY A 46 -10.96 2.89 -22.77
C GLY A 46 -10.80 1.37 -22.64
N GLU A 47 -9.91 0.81 -23.46
CA GLU A 47 -9.52 -0.60 -23.38
C GLU A 47 -8.94 -0.93 -21.99
N ARG A 48 -9.09 -2.19 -21.56
CA ARG A 48 -8.56 -2.71 -20.31
C ARG A 48 -7.88 -4.06 -20.56
N PHE A 49 -6.91 -4.37 -19.73
CA PHE A 49 -6.34 -5.71 -19.66
C PHE A 49 -7.34 -6.70 -19.02
N PRO A 50 -7.16 -8.03 -19.17
CA PRO A 50 -8.05 -9.03 -18.58
C PRO A 50 -8.21 -8.95 -17.05
N ASP A 51 -7.18 -8.43 -16.39
CA ASP A 51 -7.10 -8.16 -14.94
C ASP A 51 -7.90 -6.92 -14.50
N GLY A 52 -8.49 -6.16 -15.43
CA GLY A 52 -9.27 -4.95 -15.17
C GLY A 52 -8.49 -3.63 -15.23
N ARG A 53 -7.16 -3.66 -15.35
CA ARG A 53 -6.35 -2.43 -15.38
C ARG A 53 -6.60 -1.63 -16.67
N PRO A 54 -6.75 -0.29 -16.58
CA PRO A 54 -6.75 0.58 -17.75
C PRO A 54 -5.55 0.31 -18.68
N LYS A 55 -5.81 0.11 -19.96
CA LYS A 55 -4.77 -0.07 -20.97
C LYS A 55 -4.48 1.25 -21.65
N VAL A 56 -3.21 1.64 -21.63
CA VAL A 56 -2.71 2.81 -22.36
C VAL A 56 -2.32 2.38 -23.76
N SER A 57 -2.67 3.17 -24.77
CA SER A 57 -2.32 2.89 -26.18
C SER A 57 -0.81 2.89 -26.41
N ASP A 58 -0.32 2.00 -27.26
CA ASP A 58 1.09 1.87 -27.60
C ASP A 58 1.70 3.16 -28.20
N ASP A 59 0.91 3.95 -28.94
CA ASP A 59 1.35 5.27 -29.43
C ASP A 59 1.78 6.20 -28.27
N ILE A 60 0.98 6.23 -27.20
CA ILE A 60 1.29 7.06 -26.04
C ILE A 60 2.57 6.56 -25.39
N ILE A 61 2.73 5.24 -25.24
CA ILE A 61 3.94 4.64 -24.68
C ILE A 61 5.17 4.95 -25.54
N GLN A 62 5.03 4.91 -26.87
CA GLN A 62 6.09 5.27 -27.82
C GLN A 62 6.56 6.71 -27.63
N ARG A 63 5.62 7.65 -27.50
CA ARG A 63 5.92 9.08 -27.30
C ARG A 63 6.52 9.36 -25.92
N MET A 64 6.06 8.65 -24.89
CA MET A 64 6.58 8.82 -23.53
C MET A 64 8.07 8.50 -23.39
N ARG A 65 8.66 7.71 -24.30
CA ARG A 65 10.11 7.43 -24.29
C ARG A 65 10.99 8.67 -24.52
N TYR A 66 10.44 9.73 -25.10
CA TYR A 66 11.18 10.97 -25.37
C TYR A 66 10.94 12.05 -24.30
N VAL A 67 10.13 11.76 -23.28
CA VAL A 67 9.88 12.68 -22.18
C VAL A 67 10.97 12.48 -21.13
N SER A 68 11.75 13.54 -20.86
CA SER A 68 12.72 13.55 -19.77
C SER A 68 12.01 13.66 -18.42
N VAL A 69 12.43 12.88 -17.43
CA VAL A 69 12.03 13.08 -16.04
C VAL A 69 12.86 14.22 -15.45
N THR A 70 12.22 15.25 -14.92
CA THR A 70 12.86 16.30 -14.11
C THR A 70 12.90 15.88 -12.65
N GLU A 71 14.05 16.02 -12.01
CA GLU A 71 14.24 15.88 -10.56
C GLU A 71 13.89 17.18 -9.81
#